data_AF-A0A1B9VGZ2-F1
#
_entry.id   AF-A0A1B9VGZ2-F1
#
_cell.length_a   1.000
_cell.length_b   1.000
_cell.length_c   1.000
_cell.angle_alpha   90.00
_cell.angle_beta   90.00
_cell.angle_gamma   90.00
#
_symmetry.space_group_name_H-M   'P 1'
#
loop_
_entity.id
_entity.type
_entity.pdbx_description
1 polymer ?
#
loop_
_entity_poly.entity_id
_entity_poly.type
_entity_poly.pdbx_seq_one_letter_code
_entity_poly.pdbx_strand_id
1 'polypeptide(L)' 'MTVSEDLPPPGYRYVYSKYITNRHTGRRIYNKNGKCFRFLVKI' A
#
# COMPACT_ATOMS: atom_id res chain seq x y z
N MET A 1 -18.42 -3.61 -9.61
CA MET A 1 -17.13 -4.35 -9.55
C MET A 1 -16.73 -4.45 -8.09
N THR A 2 -17.13 -5.53 -7.43
CA THR A 2 -16.69 -5.87 -6.07
C THR A 2 -15.21 -6.27 -6.17
N VAL A 3 -14.34 -5.47 -5.56
CA VAL A 3 -12.91 -5.80 -5.46
C VAL A 3 -12.82 -6.95 -4.46
N SER A 4 -12.64 -8.16 -4.96
CA SER A 4 -12.33 -9.32 -4.12
C SER A 4 -11.02 -9.02 -3.39
N GLU A 5 -11.09 -8.63 -2.12
CA GLU A 5 -9.89 -8.50 -1.30
C GLU A 5 -9.46 -9.92 -0.91
N ASP A 6 -8.53 -10.50 -1.70
CA ASP A 6 -7.82 -11.71 -1.30
C ASP A 6 -7.24 -11.53 0.11
N LEU A 7 -7.54 -12.45 1.01
CA LEU A 7 -6.98 -12.44 2.37
C LEU A 7 -5.45 -12.49 2.31
N PRO A 8 -4.73 -11.76 3.19
CA PRO A 8 -3.28 -11.83 3.23
C PRO A 8 -2.83 -13.25 3.62
N PRO A 9 -1.68 -13.74 3.12
CA PRO A 9 -1.11 -15.01 3.55
C PRO A 9 -0.91 -15.08 5.08
N PRO A 10 -0.93 -16.28 5.69
CA PRO A 10 -0.71 -16.44 7.11
C PRO A 10 0.60 -15.79 7.58
N GLY A 11 0.54 -15.01 8.66
CA GLY A 11 1.69 -14.26 9.18
C GLY A 11 2.01 -12.98 8.42
N TYR A 12 1.13 -12.52 7.51
CA TYR A 12 1.24 -11.22 6.86
C TYR A 12 -0.04 -10.39 7.02
N ARG A 13 0.10 -9.07 6.91
CA ARG A 13 -1.01 -8.11 6.88
C ARG A 13 -0.87 -7.15 5.72
N TYR A 14 -2.00 -6.74 5.14
CA TYR A 14 -2.01 -5.60 4.23
C TYR A 14 -1.99 -4.29 5.00
N VAL A 15 -1.10 -3.39 4.62
CA VAL A 15 -1.01 -2.02 5.14
C VAL A 15 -1.26 -1.07 3.97
N TYR A 16 -2.15 -0.11 4.18
CA TYR A 16 -2.50 0.88 3.18
C TYR A 16 -1.88 2.22 3.54
N SER A 17 -1.14 2.83 2.61
CA SER A 17 -0.59 4.19 2.77
C SER A 17 -1.06 5.10 1.65
N LYS A 18 -1.39 6.34 2.00
CA LYS A 18 -1.79 7.36 1.02
C LYS A 18 -0.62 7.84 0.14
N TYR A 19 0.61 7.68 0.63
CA TYR A 19 1.81 8.09 -0.07
C TYR A 19 2.97 7.13 0.17
N ILE A 20 3.96 7.17 -0.73
CA ILE A 20 5.29 6.57 -0.53
C ILE A 20 6.35 7.67 -0.51
N THR A 21 7.42 7.45 0.24
CA THR A 21 8.56 8.38 0.24
C THR A 21 9.56 7.93 -0.82
N ASN A 22 9.91 8.81 -1.74
CA ASN A 22 11.01 8.57 -2.69
C ASN A 22 12.32 8.48 -1.91
N ARG A 23 13.00 7.33 -1.97
CA ARG A 23 14.24 7.09 -1.23
C ARG A 23 15.39 8.04 -1.63
N HIS A 24 15.44 8.48 -2.88
CA HIS A 24 16.53 9.32 -3.39
C HIS A 24 16.33 10.81 -3.11
N THR A 25 15.08 11.27 -3.08
CA THR A 25 14.76 12.71 -2.96
C THR A 25 14.04 13.08 -1.66
N GLY A 26 13.63 12.10 -0.86
CA GLY A 26 12.83 12.31 0.35
C GLY A 26 11.39 12.81 0.10
N ARG A 27 11.00 13.02 -1.16
CA ARG A 27 9.70 13.57 -1.52
C ARG A 27 8.58 12.53 -1.38
N ARG A 28 7.43 12.96 -0.87
CA ARG A 28 6.21 12.14 -0.83
C ARG A 28 5.60 12.05 -2.22
N ILE A 29 5.39 10.83 -2.69
CA ILE A 29 4.70 10.50 -3.94
C ILE A 29 3.31 9.98 -3.57
N TYR A 30 2.29 10.62 -4.12
CA TYR A 30 0.90 10.23 -3.94
C TYR A 30 0.41 9.49 -5.18
N ASN A 31 -0.46 8.50 -4.99
CA ASN A 31 -1.08 7.83 -6.13
C ASN A 31 -2.07 8.79 -6.81
N LYS A 32 -2.15 8.75 -8.14
CA LYS A 32 -3.09 9.56 -8.90
C LYS A 32 -4.51 9.06 -8.60
N ASN A 33 -5.48 9.97 -8.55
CA ASN A 33 -6.90 9.69 -8.25
C ASN A 33 -7.21 9.27 -6.80
N GLY A 34 -6.37 9.65 -5.83
CA GLY A 34 -6.67 9.44 -4.40
C GLY A 34 -6.60 7.99 -3.93
N LYS A 35 -6.05 7.08 -4.75
CA LYS A 35 -5.84 5.68 -4.37
C LYS A 35 -4.73 5.54 -3.32
N CYS A 36 -4.78 4.48 -2.52
CA CYS A 36 -3.71 4.13 -1.60
C CYS A 36 -2.73 3.14 -2.22
N PHE A 37 -1.49 3.15 -1.75
CA PHE A 37 -0.53 2.07 -1.95
C PHE A 37 -0.85 0.94 -0.98
N ARG A 38 -0.72 -0.31 -1.44
CA ARG A 38 -0.91 -1.52 -0.63
C ARG A 38 0.43 -2.20 -0.42
N PHE A 39 0.80 -2.44 0.84
CA PHE A 39 2.01 -3.15 1.25
C PHE A 39 1.62 -4.46 1.94
N LEU A 40 2.37 -5.52 1.69
CA LEU A 40 2.27 -6.75 2.44
C LEU A 40 3.39 -6.76 3.49
N VAL A 41 3.03 -6.77 4.78
CA VAL A 41 3.96 -6.69 5.91
C VAL A 41 3.86 -7.95 6.74
N LYS A 42 5.00 -8.58 7.02
CA LYS A 42 5.07 -9.76 7.90
C LYS A 42 4.82 -9.34 9.35
N ILE A 43 4.00 -10.11 10.07
CA ILE A 43 3.72 -9.95 11.50
C ILE A 43 4.76 -10.73 12.30
#